data_AF-A0A7G3B4F7-F1
#
_entry.id   AF-A0A7G3B4F7-F1
#
_cell.length_a   1.000
_cell.length_b   1.000
_cell.length_c   1.000
_cell.angle_alpha   90.00
_cell.angle_beta   90.00
_cell.angle_gamma   90.00
#
_symmetry.space_group_name_H-M   'P 1'
#
loop_
_entity.id
_entity.type
_entity.pdbx_description
1 polymer ?
#
loop_
_entity_poly.entity_id
_entity_poly.type
_entity_poly.pdbx_seq_one_letter_code
_entity_poly.pdbx_strand_id
1 'polypeptide(L)'
;MSLSLLPSTALIGLITFGKMVQVHELATEGCSKSYVFRGTKDLTAKQIQDMLGIGRVPAGGMQQPQQQQPRGPQGQPVAPANRFLQPIHKCDMALTDLLGELQRDPWPVPQGKRYLRSTGTALSIAVGLLECTYPNTGARIMMFVGGPCSQGPGQVVNDELKQPIRSHHDIHKDNAKYMKKAVKHYDSLAMRSATNGHCIDIYSCALDQTGLMEMKQCCNSTGGHMVMGDSFNSSLFKQTYQRVFARDAKGDLKMAFNGTLEIKCSRELKIEGGIGSCVSLNVKNASVSDSEIGMGGTAQWKLCTLTPNMAMAFFFEVVNQHAAPVPQGGRGCIQFITQYQHSSGQRRIRVTTVARNWADSSTNLHHISAGFDQEAAAVLMSRMVVYRAESDDGPDVLRWVDRMLIRLCQKFGEYSKDDPNSFRLAENFSLYPQFMYHLRRSQFLQVFNNSPDETTFYRHMLMREDLTQSLIMIQPILYSYSFNGPPEPVLLDTSSIQPDRILLMDTFFQILIFHGETIAQWRQLKYQDMPEYENFKQLLQAPVDDAQDILQTRFPMPRYIDTEQGGSQARFLLSKVNPSQTHNNMYAYGQDGGAPVLTDDVSLQVFMEHLKKLAVSSTT
;
A
#
# COMPACT_ATOMS: atom_id res chain seq x y z
N MET A 1 22.93 -9.18 -5.63
CA MET A 1 22.47 -8.23 -6.66
C MET A 1 21.93 -6.90 -6.11
N SER A 2 21.28 -6.80 -4.94
CA SER A 2 20.88 -5.48 -4.41
C SER A 2 22.04 -4.66 -3.85
N LEU A 3 23.05 -5.31 -3.26
CA LEU A 3 24.24 -4.63 -2.72
C LEU A 3 24.96 -3.75 -3.74
N SER A 4 25.08 -4.22 -4.98
CA SER A 4 25.71 -3.48 -6.09
C SER A 4 24.89 -2.27 -6.56
N LEU A 5 23.62 -2.15 -6.15
CA LEU A 5 22.77 -1.01 -6.49
C LEU A 5 22.85 0.11 -5.46
N LEU A 6 23.45 -0.14 -4.30
CA LEU A 6 23.56 0.85 -3.22
C LEU A 6 24.72 1.83 -3.48
N PRO A 7 24.63 3.09 -2.99
CA PRO A 7 25.76 4.01 -3.00
C PRO A 7 26.96 3.43 -2.25
N SER A 8 28.18 3.65 -2.74
CA SER A 8 29.40 3.12 -2.13
C SER A 8 29.61 3.56 -0.67
N THR A 9 29.09 4.73 -0.30
CA THR A 9 29.16 5.31 1.05
C THR A 9 28.02 4.87 1.98
N ALA A 10 27.02 4.12 1.48
CA ALA A 10 25.92 3.64 2.31
C ALA A 10 26.46 2.71 3.40
N LEU A 11 25.95 2.88 4.63
CA LEU A 11 26.25 1.98 5.74
C LEU A 11 25.31 0.78 5.67
N ILE A 12 25.88 -0.42 5.80
CA ILE A 12 25.14 -1.67 5.81
C ILE A 12 25.43 -2.47 7.07
N GLY A 13 24.42 -3.20 7.55
CA GLY A 13 24.51 -4.13 8.66
C GLY A 13 23.68 -5.37 8.37
N LEU A 14 24.02 -6.47 9.01
CA LEU A 14 23.34 -7.75 8.81
C LEU A 14 22.89 -8.35 10.14
N ILE A 15 21.61 -8.71 10.19
CA ILE A 15 21.03 -9.51 11.26
C ILE A 15 20.41 -10.74 10.60
N THR A 16 20.82 -11.93 11.05
CA THR A 16 20.18 -13.19 10.65
C THR A 16 19.42 -13.77 11.82
N PHE A 17 18.34 -14.50 11.55
CA PHE A 17 17.53 -15.06 12.62
C PHE A 17 16.80 -16.34 12.22
N GLY A 18 16.55 -17.16 13.24
CA GLY A 18 15.71 -18.35 13.22
C GLY A 18 15.12 -18.50 14.63
N LYS A 19 15.50 -19.57 15.34
CA LYS A 19 15.26 -19.71 16.79
C LYS A 19 16.05 -18.69 17.62
N MET A 20 17.23 -18.30 17.14
CA MET A 20 18.12 -17.31 17.76
C MET A 20 18.25 -16.11 16.82
N VAL A 21 18.68 -14.96 17.36
CA VAL A 21 18.98 -13.76 16.56
C VAL A 21 20.47 -13.50 16.60
N GLN A 22 21.10 -13.33 15.44
CA GLN A 22 22.53 -13.10 15.29
C GLN A 22 22.78 -11.72 14.69
N VAL A 23 23.52 -10.87 15.40
CA VAL A 23 23.97 -9.55 14.89
C VAL A 23 25.42 -9.70 14.43
N HIS A 24 25.66 -9.50 13.13
CA HIS A 24 26.98 -9.74 12.52
C HIS A 24 27.85 -8.48 12.61
N GLU A 25 29.12 -8.66 12.99
CA GLU A 25 30.14 -7.62 12.95
C GLU A 25 30.82 -7.64 11.58
N LEU A 26 30.65 -6.55 10.81
CA LEU A 26 31.16 -6.45 9.45
C LEU A 26 32.58 -5.84 9.44
N ALA A 27 33.34 -6.10 8.37
CA ALA A 27 34.74 -5.67 8.22
C ALA A 27 35.69 -6.27 9.27
N THR A 28 35.44 -7.50 9.70
CA THR A 28 36.37 -8.29 10.53
C THR A 28 37.39 -8.99 9.63
N GLU A 29 38.68 -8.86 9.94
CA GLU A 29 39.75 -9.56 9.23
C GLU A 29 39.96 -10.97 9.81
N GLY A 30 40.01 -11.99 8.95
CA GLY A 30 40.37 -13.37 9.29
C GLY A 30 39.31 -14.23 10.01
N CYS A 31 38.29 -13.64 10.64
CA CYS A 31 37.21 -14.39 11.30
C CYS A 31 35.90 -13.59 11.39
N SER A 32 34.81 -14.18 10.88
CA SER A 32 33.46 -13.61 11.00
C SER A 32 32.93 -13.73 12.43
N LYS A 33 32.57 -12.60 13.04
CA LYS A 33 32.02 -12.54 14.41
C LYS A 33 30.53 -12.21 14.37
N SER A 34 29.76 -12.90 15.22
CA SER A 34 28.35 -12.57 15.44
C SER A 34 27.98 -12.65 16.92
N TYR A 35 27.05 -11.79 17.32
CA TYR A 35 26.51 -11.72 18.68
C TYR A 35 25.14 -12.40 18.70
N VAL A 36 25.00 -13.43 19.52
CA VAL A 36 23.81 -14.29 19.54
C VAL A 36 22.89 -13.96 20.71
N PHE A 37 21.66 -13.58 20.40
CA PHE A 37 20.61 -13.27 21.35
C PHE A 37 19.55 -14.35 21.37
N ARG A 38 18.97 -14.61 22.55
CA ARG A 38 17.84 -15.53 22.69
C ARG A 38 16.59 -14.91 22.07
N GLY A 39 15.99 -15.62 21.11
CA GLY A 39 14.76 -15.19 20.44
C GLY A 39 13.49 -15.20 21.30
N THR A 40 13.58 -15.56 22.58
CA THR A 40 12.46 -15.60 23.53
C THR A 40 12.38 -14.39 24.45
N LYS A 41 13.38 -13.51 24.42
CA LYS A 41 13.44 -12.33 25.29
C LYS A 41 13.32 -11.07 24.43
N ASP A 42 12.60 -10.09 24.96
CA ASP A 42 12.67 -8.72 24.42
C ASP A 42 13.84 -7.99 25.05
N LEU A 43 14.43 -7.05 24.31
CA LEU A 43 15.58 -6.27 24.75
C LEU A 43 15.32 -4.79 24.48
N THR A 44 15.55 -3.97 25.50
CA THR A 44 15.48 -2.52 25.35
C THR A 44 16.71 -2.00 24.59
N ALA A 45 16.58 -0.82 23.98
CA ALA A 45 17.69 -0.17 23.28
C ALA A 45 18.94 -0.05 24.18
N LYS A 46 18.77 0.33 25.45
CA LYS A 46 19.86 0.41 26.43
C LYS A 46 20.53 -0.95 26.69
N GLN A 47 19.75 -2.02 26.82
CA GLN A 47 20.33 -3.36 27.01
C GLN A 47 21.14 -3.82 25.78
N ILE A 48 20.64 -3.53 24.58
CA ILE A 48 21.37 -3.81 23.33
C ILE A 48 22.65 -2.98 23.29
N GLN A 49 22.58 -1.71 23.68
CA GLN A 49 23.71 -0.81 23.78
C GLN A 49 24.82 -1.36 24.68
N ASP A 50 24.46 -1.76 25.90
CA ASP A 50 25.37 -2.28 26.91
C ASP A 50 25.97 -3.63 26.48
N MET A 51 25.15 -4.55 25.95
CA MET A 51 25.61 -5.88 25.51
C MET A 51 26.52 -5.83 24.28
N LEU A 52 26.24 -4.92 23.33
CA LEU A 52 27.05 -4.76 22.14
C LEU A 52 28.22 -3.80 22.34
N GLY A 53 28.30 -3.09 23.46
CA GLY A 53 29.32 -2.06 23.69
C GLY A 53 29.30 -0.98 22.60
N ILE A 54 28.10 -0.51 22.25
CA ILE A 54 27.90 0.56 21.27
C ILE A 54 27.47 1.84 21.98
N GLY A 55 27.61 2.98 21.33
CA GLY A 55 27.22 4.28 21.89
C GLY A 55 26.65 5.18 20.82
N ARG A 56 25.97 6.25 21.24
CA ARG A 56 25.50 7.30 20.32
C ARG A 56 26.69 7.88 19.60
N VAL A 57 26.68 7.82 18.28
CA VAL A 57 27.64 8.59 17.51
C VAL A 57 27.08 10.00 17.35
N PRO A 58 27.71 11.06 17.91
CA PRO A 58 27.09 12.38 17.91
C PRO A 58 26.92 12.91 16.48
N ALA A 59 25.69 13.31 16.12
CA ALA A 59 25.39 14.00 14.86
C ALA A 59 25.84 15.48 14.86
N GLY A 60 26.57 15.92 15.89
CA GLY A 60 27.09 17.28 16.01
C GLY A 60 27.55 17.55 17.44
N GLY A 61 28.81 17.95 17.59
CA GLY A 61 29.35 18.55 18.82
C GLY A 61 29.90 17.58 19.87
N MET A 62 31.17 17.19 19.74
CA MET A 62 32.11 17.19 20.88
C MET A 62 33.50 17.60 20.38
N GLN A 63 34.06 18.60 21.04
CA GLN A 63 35.43 19.05 20.90
C GLN A 63 36.38 17.89 21.28
N GLN A 64 37.02 17.29 20.29
CA GLN A 64 38.32 16.65 20.45
C GLN A 64 39.34 17.38 19.56
N PRO A 65 40.62 17.45 19.97
CA PRO A 65 41.61 18.28 19.29
C PRO A 65 41.91 17.70 17.90
N GLN A 66 41.56 18.46 16.87
CA GLN A 66 42.25 18.56 15.59
C GLN A 66 42.77 17.24 14.98
N GLN A 67 41.86 16.32 14.65
CA GLN A 67 42.06 15.39 13.52
C GLN A 67 41.00 15.67 12.46
N GLN A 68 41.45 15.92 11.24
CA GLN A 68 40.61 16.23 10.08
C GLN A 68 39.53 15.15 9.91
N GLN A 69 38.26 15.52 10.04
CA GLN A 69 37.17 14.64 9.62
C GLN A 69 37.35 14.31 8.12
N PRO A 70 37.33 13.04 7.71
CA PRO A 70 37.42 12.68 6.31
C PRO A 70 36.20 13.22 5.58
N ARG A 71 36.42 14.26 4.78
CA ARG A 71 35.44 14.80 3.83
C ARG A 71 35.36 13.85 2.64
N GLY A 72 34.15 13.40 2.29
CA GLY A 72 33.94 12.68 1.04
C GLY A 72 34.24 13.56 -0.19
N PRO A 73 34.29 12.98 -1.40
CA PRO A 73 34.30 13.77 -2.63
C PRO A 73 33.11 14.73 -2.58
N GLN A 74 33.32 16.04 -2.78
CA GLN A 74 32.36 17.15 -2.63
C GLN A 74 32.13 17.72 -1.20
N GLY A 75 32.92 17.36 -0.18
CA GLY A 75 32.90 18.08 1.10
C GLY A 75 31.69 17.79 2.00
N GLN A 76 30.95 16.70 1.75
CA GLN A 76 29.86 16.27 2.62
C GLN A 76 30.37 15.56 3.90
N PRO A 77 29.68 15.73 5.06
CA PRO A 77 30.00 15.00 6.28
C PRO A 77 29.66 13.51 6.13
N VAL A 78 30.65 12.64 6.30
CA VAL A 78 30.46 11.18 6.33
C VAL A 78 29.98 10.77 7.72
N ALA A 79 28.88 10.02 7.80
CA ALA A 79 28.43 9.48 9.08
C ALA A 79 29.52 8.52 9.64
N PRO A 80 29.99 8.73 10.88
CA PRO A 80 30.99 7.86 11.50
C PRO A 80 30.47 6.43 11.58
N ALA A 81 31.21 5.46 11.03
CA ALA A 81 30.81 4.06 10.96
C ALA A 81 30.89 3.36 12.34
N ASN A 82 29.93 2.48 12.62
CA ASN A 82 29.94 1.61 13.80
C ASN A 82 30.41 0.20 13.37
N ARG A 83 30.95 -0.58 14.31
CA ARG A 83 31.34 -1.99 14.10
C ARG A 83 30.27 -2.85 13.41
N PHE A 84 28.99 -2.59 13.67
CA PHE A 84 27.86 -3.34 13.07
C PHE A 84 27.31 -2.70 11.78
N LEU A 85 27.73 -1.48 11.44
CA LEU A 85 27.24 -0.69 10.31
C LEU A 85 28.41 -0.07 9.57
N GLN A 86 28.87 -0.77 8.52
CA GLN A 86 30.08 -0.43 7.77
C GLN A 86 29.75 0.10 6.37
N PRO A 87 30.57 1.00 5.80
CA PRO A 87 30.41 1.43 4.41
C PRO A 87 30.54 0.25 3.44
N ILE A 88 29.65 0.17 2.45
CA ILE A 88 29.63 -0.95 1.48
C ILE A 88 30.98 -1.15 0.80
N HIS A 89 31.63 -0.07 0.32
CA HIS A 89 32.93 -0.19 -0.36
C HIS A 89 34.07 -0.78 0.51
N LYS A 90 33.88 -0.89 1.83
CA LYS A 90 34.85 -1.51 2.75
C LYS A 90 34.55 -2.97 3.06
N CYS A 91 33.33 -3.44 2.81
CA CYS A 91 32.87 -4.75 3.25
C CYS A 91 32.02 -5.49 2.21
N ASP A 92 32.01 -5.06 0.95
CA ASP A 92 31.17 -5.61 -0.12
C ASP A 92 31.48 -7.08 -0.41
N MET A 93 32.76 -7.44 -0.55
CA MET A 93 33.21 -8.81 -0.78
C MET A 93 32.88 -9.68 0.43
N ALA A 94 33.32 -9.27 1.63
CA ALA A 94 33.07 -10.01 2.86
C ALA A 94 31.58 -10.24 3.12
N LEU A 95 30.73 -9.24 2.84
CA LEU A 95 29.28 -9.38 2.99
C LEU A 95 28.67 -10.27 1.90
N THR A 96 29.17 -10.22 0.67
CA THR A 96 28.70 -11.08 -0.43
C THR A 96 29.02 -12.54 -0.13
N ASP A 97 30.23 -12.82 0.35
CA ASP A 97 30.66 -14.17 0.74
C ASP A 97 29.80 -14.67 1.91
N LEU A 98 29.64 -13.84 2.97
CA LEU A 98 28.80 -14.18 4.13
C LEU A 98 27.36 -14.51 3.69
N LEU A 99 26.76 -13.70 2.81
CA LEU A 99 25.41 -13.95 2.28
C LEU A 99 25.35 -15.23 1.43
N GLY A 100 26.41 -15.55 0.68
CA GLY A 100 26.51 -16.79 -0.10
C GLY A 100 26.66 -18.04 0.77
N GLU A 101 27.27 -17.90 1.94
CA GLU A 101 27.50 -18.98 2.90
C GLU A 101 26.30 -19.23 3.82
N LEU A 102 25.31 -18.32 3.89
CA LEU A 102 24.14 -18.47 4.76
C LEU A 102 23.40 -19.79 4.53
N GLN A 103 23.27 -20.56 5.60
CA GLN A 103 22.53 -21.82 5.63
C GLN A 103 21.17 -21.65 6.34
N ARG A 104 20.35 -22.69 6.26
CA ARG A 104 19.10 -22.78 7.05
C ARG A 104 19.44 -22.78 8.55
N ASP A 105 18.47 -22.35 9.36
CA ASP A 105 18.56 -22.44 10.82
C ASP A 105 18.88 -23.89 11.23
N PRO A 106 19.96 -24.14 11.99
CA PRO A 106 20.47 -25.50 12.21
C PRO A 106 19.61 -26.35 13.17
N TRP A 107 18.59 -25.75 13.79
CA TRP A 107 17.73 -26.44 14.74
C TRP A 107 16.78 -27.40 14.02
N PRO A 108 16.74 -28.70 14.39
CA PRO A 108 15.82 -29.65 13.79
C PRO A 108 14.37 -29.30 14.13
N VAL A 109 13.47 -29.54 13.16
CA VAL A 109 12.03 -29.34 13.34
C VAL A 109 11.36 -30.71 13.53
N PRO A 110 10.77 -30.97 14.71
CA PRO A 110 10.03 -32.22 14.94
C PRO A 110 8.85 -32.37 13.98
N GLN A 111 8.41 -33.61 13.77
CA GLN A 111 7.20 -33.88 12.98
C GLN A 111 5.98 -33.17 13.59
N GLY A 112 5.12 -32.61 12.73
CA GLY A 112 3.92 -31.89 13.19
C GLY A 112 4.23 -30.51 13.78
N LYS A 113 5.46 -30.01 13.65
CA LYS A 113 5.88 -28.68 14.14
C LYS A 113 6.29 -27.73 13.02
N ARG A 114 6.17 -26.43 13.28
CA ARG A 114 6.73 -25.33 12.49
C ARG A 114 8.16 -25.03 12.97
N TYR A 115 8.94 -24.37 12.12
CA TYR A 115 10.21 -23.74 12.54
C TYR A 115 9.96 -22.76 13.68
N LEU A 116 10.88 -22.73 14.66
CA LEU A 116 10.91 -21.68 15.68
C LEU A 116 11.49 -20.41 15.05
N ARG A 117 10.69 -19.35 14.99
CA ARG A 117 11.04 -18.10 14.34
C ARG A 117 10.79 -16.93 15.28
N SER A 118 11.84 -16.20 15.59
CA SER A 118 11.82 -15.07 16.54
C SER A 118 11.84 -13.72 15.83
N THR A 119 10.91 -13.52 14.91
CA THR A 119 10.79 -12.30 14.08
C THR A 119 10.69 -11.03 14.94
N GLY A 120 9.85 -11.05 15.98
CA GLY A 120 9.62 -9.87 16.82
C GLY A 120 10.85 -9.47 17.64
N THR A 121 11.64 -10.42 18.12
CA THR A 121 12.93 -10.13 18.77
C THR A 121 13.96 -9.63 17.77
N ALA A 122 14.04 -10.24 16.58
CA ALA A 122 14.98 -9.80 15.54
C ALA A 122 14.73 -8.34 15.13
N LEU A 123 13.46 -7.96 14.94
CA LEU A 123 13.08 -6.58 14.64
C LEU A 123 13.34 -5.64 15.82
N SER A 124 13.06 -6.06 17.06
CA SER A 124 13.34 -5.27 18.27
C SER A 124 14.84 -4.94 18.40
N ILE A 125 15.70 -5.92 18.11
CA ILE A 125 17.16 -5.73 18.09
C ILE A 125 17.58 -4.79 16.97
N ALA A 126 17.04 -4.94 15.75
CA ALA A 126 17.35 -4.05 14.62
C ALA A 126 16.96 -2.59 14.92
N VAL A 127 15.76 -2.36 15.45
CA VAL A 127 15.28 -1.04 15.87
C VAL A 127 16.16 -0.48 16.98
N GLY A 128 16.47 -1.27 18.02
CA GLY A 128 17.32 -0.84 19.12
C GLY A 128 18.75 -0.51 18.70
N LEU A 129 19.32 -1.28 17.77
CA LEU A 129 20.65 -1.04 17.21
C LEU A 129 20.72 0.32 16.52
N LEU A 130 19.76 0.63 15.64
CA LEU A 130 19.72 1.93 14.95
C LEU A 130 19.35 3.08 15.89
N GLU A 131 18.44 2.88 16.83
CA GLU A 131 18.06 3.85 17.86
C GLU A 131 19.26 4.31 18.70
N CYS A 132 20.16 3.39 19.04
CA CYS A 132 21.34 3.70 19.84
C CYS A 132 22.51 4.28 19.03
N THR A 133 22.56 4.07 17.72
CA THR A 133 23.72 4.43 16.89
C THR A 133 23.47 5.61 15.97
N TYR A 134 22.34 5.61 15.27
CA TYR A 134 21.99 6.59 14.23
C TYR A 134 20.55 7.13 14.38
N PRO A 135 20.16 7.71 15.53
CA PRO A 135 18.83 8.30 15.66
C PRO A 135 18.68 9.54 14.76
N ASN A 136 17.46 9.80 14.28
CA ASN A 136 17.09 10.99 13.51
C ASN A 136 17.83 11.18 12.18
N THR A 137 18.30 10.08 11.57
CA THR A 137 18.83 10.05 10.21
C THR A 137 18.14 8.98 9.39
N GLY A 138 18.16 9.09 8.07
CA GLY A 138 17.57 8.09 7.18
C GLY A 138 18.23 6.73 7.35
N ALA A 139 17.43 5.74 7.74
CA ALA A 139 17.83 4.33 7.80
C ALA A 139 16.66 3.44 7.40
N ARG A 140 16.97 2.27 6.86
CA ARG A 140 15.98 1.32 6.32
C ARG A 140 16.26 -0.09 6.86
N ILE A 141 15.36 -0.59 7.69
CA ILE A 141 15.35 -1.97 8.16
C ILE A 141 14.58 -2.80 7.11
N MET A 142 15.28 -3.69 6.40
CA MET A 142 14.67 -4.59 5.41
C MET A 142 14.50 -5.98 6.02
N MET A 143 13.28 -6.35 6.39
CA MET A 143 12.99 -7.63 7.02
C MET A 143 12.46 -8.64 6.00
N PHE A 144 13.15 -9.77 5.86
CA PHE A 144 12.74 -10.87 4.96
C PHE A 144 12.18 -12.02 5.80
N VAL A 145 10.89 -12.31 5.64
CA VAL A 145 10.19 -13.34 6.42
C VAL A 145 9.65 -14.46 5.51
N GLY A 146 9.96 -15.70 5.87
CA GLY A 146 9.52 -16.91 5.16
C GLY A 146 8.51 -17.75 5.96
N GLY A 147 7.69 -17.11 6.79
CA GLY A 147 6.73 -17.76 7.68
C GLY A 147 6.44 -16.91 8.94
N PRO A 148 5.45 -17.30 9.75
CA PRO A 148 5.01 -16.52 10.90
C PRO A 148 6.00 -16.56 12.06
N CYS A 149 5.97 -15.50 12.89
CA CYS A 149 6.68 -15.48 14.17
C CYS A 149 6.09 -16.55 15.10
N SER A 150 6.86 -17.57 15.45
CA SER A 150 6.37 -18.74 16.20
C SER A 150 6.92 -18.83 17.63
N GLN A 151 7.78 -17.89 18.04
CA GLN A 151 8.35 -17.84 19.38
C GLN A 151 8.73 -16.40 19.78
N GLY A 152 8.58 -16.09 21.07
CA GLY A 152 9.05 -14.83 21.66
C GLY A 152 8.04 -13.69 21.54
N PRO A 153 8.47 -12.45 21.85
CA PRO A 153 7.69 -11.25 21.60
C PRO A 153 7.23 -11.16 20.14
N GLY A 154 6.00 -10.72 19.90
CA GLY A 154 5.44 -10.66 18.54
C GLY A 154 5.06 -12.02 17.93
N GLN A 155 4.91 -13.08 18.74
CA GLN A 155 4.43 -14.38 18.29
C GLN A 155 3.02 -14.27 17.67
N VAL A 156 2.83 -14.86 16.49
CA VAL A 156 1.58 -14.84 15.69
C VAL A 156 0.84 -16.18 15.80
N VAL A 157 1.58 -17.27 15.90
CA VAL A 157 1.07 -18.63 16.07
C VAL A 157 2.08 -19.44 16.88
N ASN A 158 1.70 -20.58 17.45
CA ASN A 158 2.70 -21.48 18.03
C ASN A 158 3.35 -22.40 16.98
N ASP A 159 4.25 -23.25 17.47
CA ASP A 159 4.96 -24.21 16.65
C ASP A 159 4.12 -25.43 16.28
N GLU A 160 2.89 -25.63 16.78
CA GLU A 160 2.10 -26.84 16.49
C GLU A 160 1.30 -26.72 15.20
N LEU A 161 1.57 -27.55 14.18
CA LEU A 161 0.86 -27.49 12.89
C LEU A 161 -0.65 -27.77 13.01
N LYS A 162 -1.07 -28.55 14.01
CA LYS A 162 -2.51 -28.79 14.28
C LYS A 162 -3.27 -27.51 14.66
N GLN A 163 -2.56 -26.48 15.12
CA GLN A 163 -3.16 -25.18 15.41
C GLN A 163 -2.99 -24.28 14.18
N PRO A 164 -4.07 -23.92 13.47
CA PRO A 164 -3.99 -23.10 12.27
C PRO A 164 -3.55 -21.66 12.61
N ILE A 165 -3.07 -20.94 11.60
CA ILE A 165 -2.89 -19.49 11.70
C ILE A 165 -4.27 -18.84 11.66
N ARG A 166 -4.48 -17.77 12.43
CA ARG A 166 -5.76 -17.05 12.51
C ARG A 166 -6.32 -16.67 11.14
N SER A 167 -7.63 -16.81 10.98
CA SER A 167 -8.44 -16.31 9.87
C SER A 167 -9.26 -15.07 10.29
N HIS A 168 -9.91 -14.39 9.34
CA HIS A 168 -10.88 -13.33 9.66
C HIS A 168 -12.02 -13.84 10.54
N HIS A 169 -12.43 -15.10 10.36
CA HIS A 169 -13.46 -15.73 11.18
C HIS A 169 -13.02 -15.90 12.64
N ASP A 170 -11.77 -16.34 12.86
CA ASP A 170 -11.22 -16.45 14.21
C ASP A 170 -11.11 -15.09 14.88
N ILE A 171 -10.73 -14.04 14.14
CA ILE A 171 -10.63 -12.67 14.66
C ILE A 171 -12.01 -12.15 15.06
N HIS A 172 -13.02 -12.32 14.20
CA HIS A 172 -14.39 -11.89 14.47
C HIS A 172 -15.01 -12.60 15.68
N LYS A 173 -14.66 -13.87 15.91
CA LYS A 173 -15.09 -14.64 17.09
C LYS A 173 -14.21 -14.43 18.33
N ASP A 174 -13.27 -13.49 18.29
CA ASP A 174 -12.24 -13.25 19.33
C ASP A 174 -11.43 -14.51 19.71
N ASN A 175 -11.25 -15.43 18.75
CA ASN A 175 -10.51 -16.68 18.89
C ASN A 175 -9.06 -16.58 18.36
N ALA A 176 -8.51 -15.37 18.25
CA ALA A 176 -7.14 -15.12 17.79
C ALA A 176 -6.18 -14.89 18.98
N LYS A 177 -5.82 -15.99 19.67
CA LYS A 177 -5.06 -16.01 20.94
C LYS A 177 -3.83 -15.07 21.01
N TYR A 178 -3.07 -14.99 19.93
CA TYR A 178 -1.77 -14.31 19.90
C TYR A 178 -1.85 -12.86 19.41
N MET A 179 -2.89 -12.52 18.63
CA MET A 179 -2.99 -11.29 17.85
C MET A 179 -2.81 -10.03 18.69
N LYS A 180 -3.62 -9.83 19.74
CA LYS A 180 -3.59 -8.59 20.54
C LYS A 180 -2.20 -8.29 21.14
N LYS A 181 -1.49 -9.33 21.60
CA LYS A 181 -0.13 -9.20 22.16
C LYS A 181 0.91 -8.90 21.07
N ALA A 182 0.77 -9.53 19.90
CA ALA A 182 1.67 -9.30 18.78
C ALA A 182 1.49 -7.91 18.17
N VAL A 183 0.25 -7.46 17.93
CA VAL A 183 -0.05 -6.09 17.48
C VAL A 183 0.61 -5.06 18.40
N LYS A 184 0.38 -5.17 19.72
CA LYS A 184 1.00 -4.26 20.70
C LYS A 184 2.54 -4.23 20.63
N HIS A 185 3.17 -5.38 20.40
CA HIS A 185 4.62 -5.48 20.26
C HIS A 185 5.11 -4.73 19.02
N TYR A 186 4.55 -5.03 17.85
CA TYR A 186 4.97 -4.42 16.59
C TYR A 186 4.58 -2.94 16.48
N ASP A 187 3.46 -2.52 17.05
CA ASP A 187 3.07 -1.10 17.14
C ASP A 187 4.08 -0.30 17.96
N SER A 188 4.58 -0.87 19.07
CA SER A 188 5.64 -0.26 19.86
C SER A 188 6.95 -0.10 19.08
N LEU A 189 7.33 -1.13 18.30
CA LEU A 189 8.51 -1.07 17.44
C LEU A 189 8.35 -0.07 16.30
N ALA A 190 7.17 -0.02 15.67
CA ALA A 190 6.82 0.94 14.64
C ALA A 190 6.97 2.37 15.13
N MET A 191 6.41 2.68 16.31
CA MET A 191 6.49 4.01 16.90
C MET A 191 7.92 4.40 17.30
N ARG A 192 8.70 3.47 17.88
CA ARG A 192 10.12 3.69 18.17
C ARG A 192 10.93 3.99 16.91
N SER A 193 10.72 3.20 15.86
CA SER A 193 11.36 3.40 14.54
C SER A 193 10.97 4.75 13.94
N ALA A 194 9.67 5.07 13.96
CA ALA A 194 9.14 6.30 13.38
C ALA A 194 9.67 7.56 14.09
N THR A 195 9.71 7.53 15.42
CA THR A 195 10.27 8.60 16.26
C THR A 195 11.73 8.89 15.88
N ASN A 196 12.51 7.84 15.61
CA ASN A 196 13.91 7.97 15.22
C ASN A 196 14.13 8.21 13.72
N GLY A 197 13.06 8.30 12.91
CA GLY A 197 13.14 8.55 11.47
C GLY A 197 13.63 7.36 10.64
N HIS A 198 13.49 6.13 11.16
CA HIS A 198 13.87 4.90 10.47
C HIS A 198 12.66 4.23 9.83
N CYS A 199 12.81 3.71 8.61
CA CYS A 199 11.76 2.93 7.94
C CYS A 199 11.94 1.43 8.10
N ILE A 200 10.81 0.70 8.12
CA ILE A 200 10.76 -0.76 8.21
C ILE A 200 10.03 -1.30 6.98
N ASP A 201 10.77 -1.98 6.10
CA ASP A 201 10.21 -2.77 5.02
C ASP A 201 10.00 -4.22 5.47
N ILE A 202 8.90 -4.83 5.04
CA ILE A 202 8.60 -6.24 5.26
C ILE A 202 8.42 -6.92 3.91
N TYR A 203 9.34 -7.82 3.59
CA TYR A 203 9.30 -8.70 2.44
C TYR A 203 8.88 -10.09 2.90
N SER A 204 7.60 -10.40 2.70
CA SER A 204 6.98 -11.65 3.10
C SER A 204 6.84 -12.60 1.91
N CYS A 205 7.51 -13.74 1.97
CA CYS A 205 7.37 -14.78 0.96
C CYS A 205 7.20 -16.16 1.58
N ALA A 206 5.96 -16.66 1.60
CA ALA A 206 5.60 -17.97 2.11
C ALA A 206 4.28 -18.45 1.47
N LEU A 207 4.05 -19.76 1.49
CA LEU A 207 2.81 -20.36 0.98
C LEU A 207 1.60 -20.15 1.90
N ASP A 208 1.83 -19.68 3.12
CA ASP A 208 0.82 -19.40 4.14
C ASP A 208 1.17 -18.07 4.82
N GLN A 209 0.28 -17.56 5.66
CA GLN A 209 0.39 -16.26 6.31
C GLN A 209 1.66 -16.12 7.16
N THR A 210 2.16 -14.88 7.27
CA THR A 210 3.41 -14.55 7.99
C THR A 210 3.22 -13.61 9.17
N GLY A 211 2.02 -13.07 9.35
CA GLY A 211 1.71 -12.08 10.40
C GLY A 211 1.78 -10.64 9.92
N LEU A 212 1.57 -10.37 8.62
CA LEU A 212 1.51 -9.01 8.10
C LEU A 212 0.47 -8.17 8.83
N MET A 213 -0.67 -8.76 9.19
CA MET A 213 -1.71 -8.07 9.96
C MET A 213 -1.16 -7.48 11.26
N GLU A 214 -0.42 -8.26 12.05
CA GLU A 214 0.15 -7.81 13.32
C GLU A 214 1.33 -6.86 13.13
N MET A 215 2.06 -6.99 12.03
CA MET A 215 3.25 -6.18 11.75
C MET A 215 2.95 -4.90 10.95
N LYS A 216 1.70 -4.66 10.53
CA LYS A 216 1.34 -3.65 9.54
C LYS A 216 1.80 -2.24 9.87
N GLN A 217 1.78 -1.86 11.15
CA GLN A 217 2.20 -0.51 11.57
C GLN A 217 3.69 -0.27 11.34
N CYS A 218 4.52 -1.31 11.32
CA CYS A 218 5.95 -1.15 10.99
C CYS A 218 6.12 -0.52 9.59
N CYS A 219 5.33 -0.94 8.60
CA CYS A 219 5.33 -0.33 7.27
C CYS A 219 4.48 0.93 7.23
N ASN A 220 3.25 0.88 7.76
CA ASN A 220 2.27 1.97 7.64
C ASN A 220 2.75 3.25 8.34
N SER A 221 3.28 3.17 9.56
CA SER A 221 3.76 4.34 10.29
C SER A 221 5.06 4.92 9.71
N THR A 222 5.89 4.08 9.09
CA THR A 222 7.23 4.50 8.66
C THR A 222 7.34 4.80 7.17
N GLY A 223 6.33 4.46 6.35
CA GLY A 223 6.39 4.56 4.90
C GLY A 223 7.11 3.41 4.20
N GLY A 224 7.55 2.40 4.97
CA GLY A 224 8.25 1.23 4.45
C GLY A 224 7.40 0.40 3.49
N HIS A 225 8.06 -0.46 2.71
CA HIS A 225 7.40 -1.35 1.77
C HIS A 225 6.81 -2.57 2.48
N MET A 226 5.57 -2.95 2.15
CA MET A 226 5.01 -4.25 2.45
C MET A 226 4.89 -5.04 1.15
N VAL A 227 5.63 -6.13 1.03
CA VAL A 227 5.62 -7.00 -0.16
C VAL A 227 5.19 -8.39 0.27
N MET A 228 4.27 -8.99 -0.49
CA MET A 228 3.74 -10.33 -0.26
C MET A 228 3.93 -11.18 -1.51
N GLY A 229 4.30 -12.45 -1.34
CA GLY A 229 4.41 -13.42 -2.42
C GLY A 229 4.55 -14.85 -1.90
N ASP A 230 4.62 -15.82 -2.80
CA ASP A 230 4.67 -17.23 -2.42
C ASP A 230 6.10 -17.70 -2.10
N SER A 231 7.10 -17.11 -2.77
CA SER A 231 8.51 -17.51 -2.68
C SER A 231 9.46 -16.39 -3.11
N PHE A 232 10.56 -16.25 -2.38
CA PHE A 232 11.68 -15.37 -2.76
C PHE A 232 12.37 -15.78 -4.06
N ASN A 233 12.17 -17.02 -4.52
CA ASN A 233 12.76 -17.47 -5.79
C ASN A 233 11.94 -17.06 -7.03
N SER A 234 10.75 -16.49 -6.85
CA SER A 234 9.89 -16.04 -7.95
C SER A 234 10.48 -14.85 -8.71
N SER A 235 10.19 -14.74 -10.01
CA SER A 235 10.48 -13.54 -10.81
C SER A 235 9.78 -12.30 -10.22
N LEU A 236 8.54 -12.48 -9.76
CA LEU A 236 7.72 -11.47 -9.09
C LEU A 236 8.48 -10.78 -7.95
N PHE A 237 9.01 -11.57 -7.01
CA PHE A 237 9.76 -11.02 -5.88
C PHE A 237 11.07 -10.38 -6.33
N LYS A 238 11.86 -11.08 -7.18
CA LYS A 238 13.18 -10.61 -7.62
C LYS A 238 13.08 -9.23 -8.30
N GLN A 239 12.13 -9.06 -9.21
CA GLN A 239 11.91 -7.78 -9.91
C GLN A 239 11.36 -6.71 -8.96
N THR A 240 10.39 -7.06 -8.11
CA THR A 240 9.85 -6.13 -7.09
C THR A 240 10.97 -5.59 -6.20
N TYR A 241 11.83 -6.48 -5.69
CA TYR A 241 12.92 -6.10 -4.80
C TYR A 241 14.00 -5.26 -5.50
N GLN A 242 14.31 -5.54 -6.76
CA GLN A 242 15.20 -4.69 -7.56
C GLN A 242 14.65 -3.26 -7.71
N ARG A 243 13.33 -3.10 -7.93
CA ARG A 243 12.67 -1.79 -8.09
C ARG A 243 12.71 -0.91 -6.85
N VAL A 244 12.88 -1.49 -5.66
CA VAL A 244 13.12 -0.72 -4.42
C VAL A 244 14.30 0.24 -4.61
N PHE A 245 15.32 -0.18 -5.36
CA PHE A 245 16.54 0.60 -5.62
C PHE A 245 16.51 1.34 -6.96
N ALA A 246 15.34 1.62 -7.51
CA ALA A 246 15.20 2.38 -8.75
C ALA A 246 15.89 3.75 -8.63
N ARG A 247 16.57 4.15 -9.71
CA ARG A 247 17.32 5.41 -9.80
C ARG A 247 16.57 6.44 -10.64
N ASP A 248 16.80 7.71 -10.35
CA ASP A 248 16.31 8.83 -11.15
C ASP A 248 17.22 9.11 -12.36
N ALA A 249 16.89 10.13 -13.15
CA ALA A 249 17.66 10.51 -14.33
C ALA A 249 19.10 11.00 -14.00
N LYS A 250 19.40 11.33 -12.74
CA LYS A 250 20.74 11.71 -12.27
C LYS A 250 21.53 10.53 -11.71
N GLY A 251 20.92 9.34 -11.69
CA GLY A 251 21.51 8.14 -11.10
C GLY A 251 21.39 8.06 -9.59
N ASP A 252 20.67 8.98 -8.92
CA ASP A 252 20.41 8.91 -7.49
C ASP A 252 19.24 7.95 -7.20
N LEU A 253 19.22 7.29 -6.04
CA LEU A 253 18.07 6.44 -5.67
C LEU A 253 16.80 7.31 -5.53
N LYS A 254 15.66 6.82 -6.04
CA LYS A 254 14.37 7.53 -5.96
C LYS A 254 13.80 7.65 -4.54
N MET A 255 14.31 6.86 -3.59
CA MET A 255 13.90 6.94 -2.19
C MET A 255 14.48 8.19 -1.51
N ALA A 256 13.69 8.76 -0.60
CA ALA A 256 14.06 9.84 0.29
C ALA A 256 13.75 9.44 1.73
N PHE A 257 14.38 10.07 2.71
CA PHE A 257 14.30 9.65 4.10
C PHE A 257 14.03 10.80 5.06
N ASN A 258 13.60 10.44 6.27
CA ASN A 258 13.60 11.30 7.44
C ASN A 258 12.96 12.67 7.16
N GLY A 259 11.79 12.62 6.53
CA GLY A 259 11.01 13.77 6.15
C GLY A 259 10.13 14.30 7.27
N THR A 260 9.88 15.59 7.22
CA THR A 260 8.88 16.30 8.02
C THR A 260 8.00 17.08 7.05
N LEU A 261 6.70 16.79 7.07
CA LEU A 261 5.70 17.58 6.36
C LEU A 261 5.04 18.54 7.35
N GLU A 262 5.04 19.82 7.01
CA GLU A 262 4.26 20.86 7.68
C GLU A 262 3.19 21.37 6.71
N ILE A 263 1.96 21.53 7.22
CA ILE A 263 0.86 22.13 6.48
C ILE A 263 0.49 23.46 7.12
N LYS A 264 0.37 24.49 6.29
CA LYS A 264 -0.14 25.82 6.66
C LYS A 264 -1.37 26.13 5.82
N CYS A 265 -2.37 26.76 6.39
CA CYS A 265 -3.56 27.17 5.67
C CYS A 265 -4.04 28.56 6.09
N SER A 266 -4.86 29.20 5.24
CA SER A 266 -5.57 30.43 5.61
C SER A 266 -6.37 30.25 6.89
N ARG A 267 -6.59 31.33 7.65
CA ARG A 267 -7.27 31.28 8.97
C ARG A 267 -8.69 30.73 8.92
N GLU A 268 -9.35 30.80 7.77
CA GLU A 268 -10.69 30.26 7.52
C GLU A 268 -10.70 28.74 7.30
N LEU A 269 -9.53 28.11 7.19
CA LEU A 269 -9.35 26.66 7.08
C LEU A 269 -8.67 26.13 8.34
N LYS A 270 -9.10 24.95 8.78
CA LYS A 270 -8.41 24.13 9.77
C LYS A 270 -8.07 22.77 9.20
N ILE A 271 -7.04 22.15 9.75
CA ILE A 271 -6.54 20.83 9.37
C ILE A 271 -7.14 19.81 10.34
N GLU A 272 -7.96 18.89 9.84
CA GLU A 272 -8.54 17.80 10.63
C GLU A 272 -7.56 16.65 10.80
N GLY A 273 -6.72 16.40 9.80
CA GLY A 273 -5.69 15.37 9.87
C GLY A 273 -5.31 14.80 8.52
N GLY A 274 -4.57 13.69 8.55
CA GLY A 274 -4.15 12.98 7.34
C GLY A 274 -4.29 11.45 7.44
N ILE A 275 -4.60 10.83 6.30
CA ILE A 275 -4.60 9.38 6.12
C ILE A 275 -3.55 9.00 5.07
N GLY A 276 -2.59 8.18 5.49
CA GLY A 276 -1.50 7.69 4.66
C GLY A 276 -0.36 7.17 5.51
N SER A 277 0.81 6.95 4.91
CA SER A 277 1.97 6.41 5.63
C SER A 277 2.80 7.49 6.32
N CYS A 278 2.38 7.91 7.51
CA CYS A 278 3.09 8.89 8.33
C CYS A 278 2.82 8.70 9.83
N VAL A 279 3.41 9.55 10.66
CA VAL A 279 3.10 9.65 12.10
C VAL A 279 2.94 11.11 12.50
N SER A 280 1.96 11.43 13.34
CA SER A 280 1.77 12.77 13.91
C SER A 280 2.99 13.19 14.74
N LEU A 281 3.43 14.43 14.57
CA LEU A 281 4.44 15.06 15.44
C LEU A 281 3.81 15.81 16.62
N ASN A 282 2.47 15.78 16.75
CA ASN A 282 1.71 16.43 17.82
C ASN A 282 2.02 17.94 17.98
N VAL A 283 2.42 18.59 16.88
CA VAL A 283 2.63 20.04 16.81
C VAL A 283 1.29 20.71 16.61
N LYS A 284 0.77 21.37 17.65
CA LYS A 284 -0.49 22.13 17.61
C LYS A 284 -0.24 23.60 17.32
N ASN A 285 -1.11 24.22 16.52
CA ASN A 285 -1.11 25.65 16.25
C ASN A 285 -2.52 26.13 15.86
N ALA A 286 -2.66 27.40 15.49
CA ALA A 286 -3.94 27.99 15.11
C ALA A 286 -4.60 27.37 13.87
N SER A 287 -3.89 26.57 13.08
CA SER A 287 -4.43 25.89 11.89
C SER A 287 -4.97 24.49 12.17
N VAL A 288 -4.83 23.94 13.38
CA VAL A 288 -5.34 22.60 13.72
C VAL A 288 -6.83 22.67 14.08
N SER A 289 -7.63 21.72 13.60
CA SER A 289 -9.05 21.57 13.97
C SER A 289 -9.20 20.81 15.29
N ASP A 290 -10.32 21.02 15.98
CA ASP A 290 -10.76 20.20 17.11
C ASP A 290 -11.43 18.88 16.63
N SER A 291 -11.87 18.84 15.36
CA SER A 291 -12.31 17.61 14.66
C SER A 291 -11.09 16.87 14.11
N GLU A 292 -11.06 15.54 14.27
CA GLU A 292 -9.95 14.71 13.82
C GLU A 292 -10.39 13.67 12.78
N ILE A 293 -9.67 13.61 11.65
CA ILE A 293 -9.78 12.55 10.64
C ILE A 293 -8.41 11.93 10.41
N GLY A 294 -8.30 10.61 10.61
CA GLY A 294 -7.03 9.92 10.49
C GLY A 294 -6.06 10.31 11.60
N MET A 295 -4.82 10.61 11.22
CA MET A 295 -3.80 11.15 12.12
C MET A 295 -3.96 12.67 12.25
N GLY A 296 -4.89 13.07 13.13
CA GLY A 296 -5.23 14.46 13.44
C GLY A 296 -4.41 15.08 14.57
N GLY A 297 -4.93 16.17 15.14
CA GLY A 297 -4.37 16.83 16.31
C GLY A 297 -3.00 17.50 16.08
N THR A 298 -2.62 17.72 14.82
CA THR A 298 -1.32 18.31 14.46
C THR A 298 -1.35 19.06 13.13
N ALA A 299 -0.37 19.95 12.95
CA ALA A 299 -0.02 20.56 11.67
C ALA A 299 1.26 19.96 11.04
N GLN A 300 1.88 18.97 11.70
CA GLN A 300 3.13 18.35 11.23
C GLN A 300 3.14 16.83 11.34
N TRP A 301 3.67 16.17 10.32
CA TRP A 301 3.82 14.72 10.25
C TRP A 301 5.25 14.29 9.92
N LYS A 302 5.67 13.19 10.52
CA LYS A 302 6.93 12.49 10.23
C LYS A 302 6.73 11.50 9.08
N LEU A 303 7.69 11.50 8.15
CA LEU A 303 7.74 10.63 6.98
C LEU A 303 9.11 9.93 6.94
N CYS A 304 9.22 8.73 7.51
CA CYS A 304 10.55 8.11 7.70
C CYS A 304 11.20 7.72 6.37
N THR A 305 10.40 7.34 5.38
CA THR A 305 10.80 7.23 3.99
C THR A 305 9.73 7.82 3.07
N LEU A 306 10.14 8.32 1.91
CA LEU A 306 9.29 8.84 0.85
C LEU A 306 9.76 8.28 -0.49
N THR A 307 8.82 8.16 -1.42
CA THR A 307 9.08 7.82 -2.82
C THR A 307 8.24 8.73 -3.70
N PRO A 308 8.59 8.96 -4.98
CA PRO A 308 7.82 9.85 -5.86
C PRO A 308 6.34 9.50 -5.99
N ASN A 309 5.99 8.21 -5.84
CA ASN A 309 4.62 7.70 -6.00
C ASN A 309 3.82 7.69 -4.68
N MET A 310 4.44 8.06 -3.55
CA MET A 310 3.74 8.04 -2.27
C MET A 310 2.77 9.23 -2.17
N ALA A 311 1.49 8.94 -2.00
CA ALA A 311 0.41 9.92 -1.86
C ALA A 311 -0.30 9.80 -0.51
N MET A 312 -0.57 10.94 0.12
CA MET A 312 -1.30 11.06 1.39
C MET A 312 -2.58 11.87 1.18
N ALA A 313 -3.62 11.55 1.94
CA ALA A 313 -4.87 12.30 1.99
C ALA A 313 -4.83 13.26 3.19
N PHE A 314 -5.17 14.53 2.98
CA PHE A 314 -5.32 15.52 4.06
C PHE A 314 -6.72 16.09 4.03
N PHE A 315 -7.33 16.21 5.21
CA PHE A 315 -8.70 16.64 5.40
C PHE A 315 -8.72 18.00 6.07
N PHE A 316 -9.62 18.86 5.61
CA PHE A 316 -9.70 20.25 6.02
C PHE A 316 -11.14 20.62 6.32
N GLU A 317 -11.30 21.47 7.32
CA GLU A 317 -12.57 22.03 7.72
C GLU A 317 -12.60 23.54 7.43
N VAL A 318 -13.74 24.03 6.93
CA VAL A 318 -14.00 25.46 6.78
C VAL A 318 -14.62 25.97 8.08
N VAL A 319 -13.93 26.85 8.80
CA VAL A 319 -14.36 27.32 10.13
C VAL A 319 -14.95 28.74 10.13
N ASN A 320 -15.07 29.37 8.96
CA ASN A 320 -15.70 30.68 8.87
C ASN A 320 -17.20 30.57 9.22
N GLN A 321 -17.71 31.51 10.02
CA GLN A 321 -19.13 31.49 10.39
C GLN A 321 -20.02 31.64 9.15
N HIS A 322 -21.15 30.93 9.11
CA HIS A 322 -22.06 30.92 7.95
C HIS A 322 -22.55 32.32 7.54
N ALA A 323 -22.64 33.26 8.50
CA ALA A 323 -23.04 34.64 8.27
C ALA A 323 -21.87 35.61 7.96
N ALA A 324 -20.62 35.14 8.04
CA ALA A 324 -19.46 35.98 7.78
C ALA A 324 -19.29 36.20 6.26
N PRO A 325 -19.01 37.44 5.81
CA PRO A 325 -18.86 37.73 4.40
C PRO A 325 -17.70 36.91 3.82
N VAL A 326 -17.91 36.37 2.62
CA VAL A 326 -16.81 35.79 1.84
C VAL A 326 -15.74 36.88 1.65
N PRO A 327 -14.48 36.64 2.02
CA PRO A 327 -13.43 37.65 1.87
C PRO A 327 -13.38 38.17 0.43
N GLN A 328 -13.64 39.47 0.21
CA GLN A 328 -13.62 40.06 -1.14
C GLN A 328 -12.24 39.88 -1.77
N GLY A 329 -12.18 39.19 -2.92
CA GLY A 329 -10.93 38.85 -3.61
C GLY A 329 -10.05 37.81 -2.90
N GLY A 330 -10.49 37.27 -1.75
CA GLY A 330 -9.75 36.30 -0.97
C GLY A 330 -9.87 34.88 -1.53
N ARG A 331 -8.78 34.11 -1.41
CA ARG A 331 -8.73 32.69 -1.71
C ARG A 331 -8.35 31.90 -0.46
N GLY A 332 -8.88 30.69 -0.33
CA GLY A 332 -8.37 29.72 0.63
C GLY A 332 -7.03 29.20 0.14
N CYS A 333 -5.97 29.42 0.90
CA CYS A 333 -4.62 28.99 0.55
C CYS A 333 -4.19 27.83 1.45
N ILE A 334 -3.50 26.86 0.87
CA ILE A 334 -2.87 25.75 1.60
C ILE A 334 -1.44 25.64 1.09
N GLN A 335 -0.48 25.57 2.01
CA GLN A 335 0.93 25.38 1.72
C GLN A 335 1.43 24.10 2.39
N PHE A 336 2.00 23.21 1.59
CA PHE A 336 2.66 21.99 2.02
C PHE A 336 4.17 22.21 1.97
N ILE A 337 4.86 22.00 3.09
CA ILE A 337 6.31 22.16 3.21
C ILE A 337 6.88 20.82 3.66
N THR A 338 7.54 20.10 2.75
CA THR A 338 8.18 18.81 3.04
C THR A 338 9.68 18.98 3.07
N GLN A 339 10.26 18.91 4.26
CA GLN A 339 11.71 18.86 4.45
C GLN A 339 12.14 17.39 4.51
N TYR A 340 13.17 16.97 3.79
CA TYR A 340 13.60 15.57 3.78
C TYR A 340 15.10 15.41 3.47
N GLN A 341 15.63 14.23 3.76
CA GLN A 341 16.97 13.79 3.34
C GLN A 341 16.87 13.09 1.98
N HIS A 342 17.46 13.70 0.96
CA HIS A 342 17.60 13.08 -0.36
C HIS A 342 18.61 11.93 -0.31
N SER A 343 18.47 10.94 -1.19
CA SER A 343 19.39 9.79 -1.27
C SER A 343 20.86 10.18 -1.52
N SER A 344 21.10 11.35 -2.13
CA SER A 344 22.44 11.94 -2.31
C SER A 344 23.06 12.54 -1.03
N GLY A 345 22.37 12.47 0.11
CA GLY A 345 22.81 13.05 1.40
C GLY A 345 22.36 14.50 1.63
N GLN A 346 21.92 15.20 0.59
CA GLN A 346 21.43 16.59 0.71
C GLN A 346 20.14 16.66 1.53
N ARG A 347 20.00 17.71 2.35
CA ARG A 347 18.70 18.11 2.89
C ARG A 347 17.97 18.98 1.88
N ARG A 348 16.73 18.64 1.57
CA ARG A 348 15.90 19.35 0.58
C ARG A 348 14.59 19.79 1.22
N ILE A 349 14.01 20.84 0.66
CA ILE A 349 12.69 21.34 1.01
C ILE A 349 11.86 21.38 -0.27
N ARG A 350 10.71 20.71 -0.27
CA ARG A 350 9.69 20.81 -1.32
C ARG A 350 8.55 21.67 -0.79
N VAL A 351 8.23 22.75 -1.50
CA VAL A 351 7.12 23.64 -1.15
C VAL A 351 6.09 23.58 -2.26
N THR A 352 4.84 23.29 -1.91
CA THR A 352 3.70 23.36 -2.83
C THR A 352 2.65 24.28 -2.22
N THR A 353 2.25 25.33 -2.94
CA THR A 353 1.20 26.24 -2.47
C THR A 353 0.05 26.19 -3.46
N VAL A 354 -1.15 25.92 -2.96
CA VAL A 354 -2.38 25.88 -3.75
C VAL A 354 -3.36 26.90 -3.20
N ALA A 355 -4.16 27.48 -4.08
CA ALA A 355 -5.24 28.39 -3.72
C ALA A 355 -6.54 27.93 -4.38
N ARG A 356 -7.67 28.07 -3.67
CA ARG A 356 -9.02 27.80 -4.16
C ARG A 356 -9.92 28.99 -3.86
N ASN A 357 -10.85 29.26 -4.76
CA ASN A 357 -11.82 30.34 -4.57
C ASN A 357 -12.83 29.93 -3.50
N TRP A 358 -13.23 30.89 -2.68
CA TRP A 358 -14.40 30.74 -1.82
C TRP A 358 -15.68 30.86 -2.64
N ALA A 359 -16.72 30.13 -2.24
CA ALA A 359 -18.05 30.25 -2.82
C ALA A 359 -19.09 30.21 -1.70
N ASP A 360 -20.05 31.11 -1.78
CA ASP A 360 -21.22 31.10 -0.89
C ASP A 360 -22.20 30.02 -1.38
N SER A 361 -22.48 29.04 -0.54
CA SER A 361 -23.36 27.91 -0.89
C SER A 361 -24.80 28.32 -1.15
N SER A 362 -25.26 29.48 -0.64
CA SER A 362 -26.63 29.96 -0.82
C SER A 362 -26.87 30.56 -2.21
N THR A 363 -25.85 31.21 -2.77
CA THR A 363 -25.94 31.95 -4.05
C THR A 363 -25.19 31.27 -5.19
N ASN A 364 -24.17 30.46 -4.89
CA ASN A 364 -23.21 29.94 -5.86
C ASN A 364 -23.01 28.42 -5.75
N LEU A 365 -24.07 27.67 -5.40
CA LEU A 365 -24.02 26.21 -5.32
C LEU A 365 -23.52 25.55 -6.62
N HIS A 366 -23.89 26.12 -7.77
CA HIS A 366 -23.40 25.66 -9.08
C HIS A 366 -21.86 25.71 -9.18
N HIS A 367 -21.20 26.75 -8.66
CA HIS A 367 -19.74 26.83 -8.66
C HIS A 367 -19.08 25.78 -7.77
N ILE A 368 -19.71 25.44 -6.64
CA ILE A 368 -19.25 24.35 -5.77
C ILE A 368 -19.42 23.00 -6.48
N SER A 369 -20.60 22.78 -7.07
CA SER A 369 -20.93 21.58 -7.83
C SER A 369 -19.93 21.36 -8.98
N ALA A 370 -19.68 22.38 -9.80
CA ALA A 370 -18.73 22.31 -10.91
C ALA A 370 -17.27 22.07 -10.48
N GLY A 371 -16.92 22.38 -9.22
CA GLY A 371 -15.60 22.13 -8.65
C GLY A 371 -15.41 20.71 -8.08
N PHE A 372 -16.43 19.86 -8.13
CA PHE A 372 -16.36 18.50 -7.60
C PHE A 372 -15.55 17.58 -8.53
N ASP A 373 -14.52 16.97 -7.96
CA ASP A 373 -13.70 15.94 -8.59
C ASP A 373 -14.13 14.57 -8.06
N GLN A 374 -14.95 13.86 -8.83
CA GLN A 374 -15.50 12.55 -8.43
C GLN A 374 -14.44 11.47 -8.25
N GLU A 375 -13.34 11.53 -9.00
CA GLU A 375 -12.26 10.56 -8.90
C GLU A 375 -11.49 10.75 -7.59
N ALA A 376 -11.07 11.99 -7.31
CA ALA A 376 -10.39 12.32 -6.06
C ALA A 376 -11.30 12.06 -4.86
N ALA A 377 -12.58 12.42 -4.95
CA ALA A 377 -13.56 12.14 -3.90
C ALA A 377 -13.72 10.64 -3.64
N ALA A 378 -13.78 9.81 -4.69
CA ALA A 378 -13.88 8.36 -4.54
C ALA A 378 -12.66 7.77 -3.83
N VAL A 379 -11.44 8.22 -4.16
CA VAL A 379 -10.21 7.75 -3.49
C VAL A 379 -10.13 8.24 -2.04
N LEU A 380 -10.44 9.51 -1.77
CA LEU A 380 -10.46 10.07 -0.41
C LEU A 380 -11.48 9.34 0.47
N MET A 381 -12.68 9.10 -0.06
CA MET A 381 -13.70 8.32 0.62
C MET A 381 -13.25 6.89 0.85
N SER A 382 -12.66 6.22 -0.15
CA SER A 382 -12.12 4.87 0.01
C SER A 382 -11.09 4.79 1.15
N ARG A 383 -10.18 5.77 1.25
CA ARG A 383 -9.22 5.87 2.36
C ARG A 383 -9.90 6.08 3.70
N MET A 384 -10.92 6.94 3.79
CA MET A 384 -11.69 7.12 5.04
C MET A 384 -12.41 5.84 5.46
N VAL A 385 -13.05 5.15 4.52
CA VAL A 385 -13.81 3.92 4.77
C VAL A 385 -12.89 2.81 5.24
N VAL A 386 -11.76 2.61 4.56
CA VAL A 386 -10.79 1.57 4.93
C VAL A 386 -10.12 1.88 6.27
N TYR A 387 -9.85 3.16 6.56
CA TYR A 387 -9.36 3.59 7.87
C TYR A 387 -10.38 3.26 8.98
N ARG A 388 -11.67 3.55 8.76
CA ARG A 388 -12.76 3.17 9.69
C ARG A 388 -12.87 1.66 9.86
N ALA A 389 -12.75 0.91 8.77
CA ALA A 389 -12.79 -0.57 8.77
C ALA A 389 -11.60 -1.24 9.49
N GLU A 390 -10.64 -0.48 10.03
CA GLU A 390 -9.64 -1.01 10.96
C GLU A 390 -10.13 -1.10 12.41
N SER A 391 -11.14 -0.29 12.77
CA SER A 391 -11.65 -0.15 14.14
C SER A 391 -13.11 -0.58 14.27
N ASP A 392 -13.92 -0.28 13.25
CA ASP A 392 -15.37 -0.50 13.23
C ASP A 392 -15.75 -1.83 12.56
N ASP A 393 -16.95 -2.33 12.85
CA ASP A 393 -17.50 -3.54 12.22
C ASP A 393 -17.86 -3.29 10.73
N GLY A 394 -17.63 -4.30 9.89
CA GLY A 394 -17.80 -4.23 8.43
C GLY A 394 -19.18 -3.76 7.96
N PRO A 395 -20.30 -4.31 8.46
CA PRO A 395 -21.64 -3.89 8.07
C PRO A 395 -21.95 -2.43 8.41
N ASP A 396 -21.42 -1.90 9.51
CA ASP A 396 -21.64 -0.50 9.90
C ASP A 396 -20.84 0.45 9.01
N VAL A 397 -19.63 0.05 8.62
CA VAL A 397 -18.83 0.78 7.63
C VAL A 397 -19.53 0.84 6.28
N LEU A 398 -20.12 -0.26 5.79
CA LEU A 398 -20.87 -0.28 4.53
C LEU A 398 -22.11 0.60 4.59
N ARG A 399 -22.89 0.54 5.68
CA ARG A 399 -24.04 1.43 5.90
C ARG A 399 -23.62 2.90 5.92
N TRP A 400 -22.45 3.21 6.48
CA TRP A 400 -21.93 4.56 6.48
C TRP A 400 -21.64 5.06 5.06
N VAL A 401 -21.00 4.24 4.22
CA VAL A 401 -20.75 4.56 2.81
C VAL A 401 -22.06 4.81 2.06
N ASP A 402 -23.01 3.90 2.20
CA ASP A 402 -24.31 4.01 1.52
C ASP A 402 -25.03 5.30 1.94
N ARG A 403 -25.00 5.65 3.23
CA ARG A 403 -25.57 6.92 3.74
C ARG A 403 -24.88 8.15 3.19
N MET A 404 -23.55 8.14 3.05
CA MET A 404 -22.82 9.27 2.48
C MET A 404 -23.14 9.44 0.99
N LEU A 405 -23.23 8.33 0.25
CA LEU A 405 -23.62 8.34 -1.15
C LEU A 405 -25.05 8.89 -1.35
N ILE A 406 -26.01 8.40 -0.56
CA ILE A 406 -27.41 8.87 -0.62
C ILE A 406 -27.48 10.38 -0.36
N ARG A 407 -26.79 10.89 0.67
CA ARG A 407 -26.76 12.32 0.99
C ARG A 407 -26.17 13.17 -0.13
N LEU A 408 -25.13 12.68 -0.79
CA LEU A 408 -24.54 13.35 -1.95
C LEU A 408 -25.53 13.41 -3.12
N CYS A 409 -26.18 12.29 -3.43
CA CYS A 409 -27.21 12.22 -4.47
C CYS A 409 -28.44 13.09 -4.16
N GLN A 410 -28.88 13.16 -2.89
CA GLN A 410 -29.97 14.05 -2.47
C GLN A 410 -29.61 15.53 -2.62
N LYS A 411 -28.35 15.89 -2.35
CA LYS A 411 -27.92 17.29 -2.36
C LYS A 411 -27.59 17.82 -3.77
N PHE A 412 -27.03 16.97 -4.63
CA PHE A 412 -26.51 17.38 -5.94
C PHE A 412 -27.20 16.72 -7.13
N GLY A 413 -28.12 15.78 -6.88
CA GLY A 413 -28.94 15.18 -7.92
C GLY A 413 -30.13 16.06 -8.29
N GLU A 414 -30.54 15.97 -9.55
CA GLU A 414 -31.77 16.59 -10.06
C GLU A 414 -32.86 15.54 -10.10
N TYR A 415 -34.00 15.81 -9.45
CA TYR A 415 -35.12 14.87 -9.41
C TYR A 415 -36.43 15.57 -9.02
N SER A 416 -37.53 14.96 -9.44
CA SER A 416 -38.85 15.16 -8.88
C SER A 416 -39.03 14.26 -7.67
N LYS A 417 -39.61 14.83 -6.60
CA LYS A 417 -39.83 14.13 -5.34
C LYS A 417 -40.67 12.87 -5.57
N ASP A 418 -40.26 11.76 -4.95
CA ASP A 418 -40.92 10.46 -5.02
C ASP A 418 -41.04 9.85 -6.45
N ASP A 419 -40.32 10.39 -7.44
CA ASP A 419 -40.21 9.81 -8.80
C ASP A 419 -38.76 9.40 -9.13
N PRO A 420 -38.40 8.11 -8.96
CA PRO A 420 -37.04 7.61 -9.22
C PRO A 420 -36.58 7.74 -10.68
N ASN A 421 -37.50 7.82 -11.65
CA ASN A 421 -37.16 7.88 -13.07
C ASN A 421 -36.66 9.27 -13.48
N SER A 422 -37.07 10.30 -12.75
CA SER A 422 -36.61 11.67 -12.94
C SER A 422 -35.17 11.91 -12.50
N PHE A 423 -34.58 11.01 -11.69
CA PHE A 423 -33.26 11.23 -11.10
C PHE A 423 -32.15 11.30 -12.16
N ARG A 424 -31.37 12.38 -12.12
CA ARG A 424 -30.20 12.63 -12.97
C ARG A 424 -29.04 13.19 -12.14
N LEU A 425 -27.82 12.90 -12.58
CA LEU A 425 -26.58 13.47 -12.05
C LEU A 425 -25.85 14.17 -13.18
N ALA A 426 -25.20 15.29 -12.86
CA ALA A 426 -24.28 15.94 -13.78
C ALA A 426 -23.08 15.05 -14.09
N GLU A 427 -22.41 15.30 -15.22
CA GLU A 427 -21.30 14.49 -15.72
C GLU A 427 -20.16 14.33 -14.71
N ASN A 428 -19.87 15.38 -13.95
CA ASN A 428 -18.82 15.38 -12.93
C ASN A 428 -19.20 14.62 -11.64
N PHE A 429 -20.43 14.09 -11.53
CA PHE A 429 -20.89 13.23 -10.44
C PHE A 429 -21.30 11.82 -10.90
N SER A 430 -21.43 11.59 -12.21
CA SER A 430 -22.10 10.41 -12.77
C SER A 430 -21.37 9.09 -12.50
N LEU A 431 -20.04 9.12 -12.35
CA LEU A 431 -19.21 7.95 -12.06
C LEU A 431 -19.09 7.67 -10.55
N TYR A 432 -19.35 8.67 -9.70
CA TYR A 432 -19.19 8.53 -8.25
C TYR A 432 -20.02 7.36 -7.66
N PRO A 433 -21.32 7.17 -8.00
CA PRO A 433 -22.07 6.00 -7.57
C PRO A 433 -21.45 4.67 -8.03
N GLN A 434 -20.87 4.63 -9.24
CA GLN A 434 -20.22 3.44 -9.77
C GLN A 434 -18.94 3.10 -8.98
N PHE A 435 -18.12 4.11 -8.65
CA PHE A 435 -16.97 3.90 -7.77
C PHE A 435 -17.38 3.36 -6.40
N MET A 436 -18.46 3.91 -5.80
CA MET A 436 -18.96 3.42 -4.51
C MET A 436 -19.50 1.99 -4.61
N TYR A 437 -20.14 1.61 -5.72
CA TYR A 437 -20.56 0.24 -6.01
C TYR A 437 -19.39 -0.74 -6.06
N HIS A 438 -18.29 -0.38 -6.73
CA HIS A 438 -17.11 -1.25 -6.78
C HIS A 438 -16.35 -1.26 -5.44
N LEU A 439 -16.25 -0.13 -4.75
CA LEU A 439 -15.62 -0.03 -3.43
C LEU A 439 -16.30 -0.96 -2.40
N ARG A 440 -17.64 -0.91 -2.28
CA ARG A 440 -18.40 -1.70 -1.28
C ARG A 440 -18.27 -3.20 -1.44
N ARG A 441 -17.98 -3.68 -2.67
CA ARG A 441 -17.76 -5.11 -2.98
C ARG A 441 -16.29 -5.49 -3.12
N SER A 442 -15.38 -4.52 -3.02
CA SER A 442 -13.95 -4.75 -3.14
C SER A 442 -13.41 -5.55 -1.94
N GLN A 443 -12.25 -6.17 -2.15
CA GLN A 443 -11.49 -6.90 -1.12
C GLN A 443 -10.98 -6.01 0.02
N PHE A 444 -11.12 -4.67 -0.10
CA PHE A 444 -10.81 -3.76 1.00
C PHE A 444 -11.85 -3.84 2.14
N LEU A 445 -13.11 -4.15 1.79
CA LEU A 445 -14.25 -4.17 2.71
C LEU A 445 -14.87 -5.57 2.83
N GLN A 446 -15.05 -6.28 1.72
CA GLN A 446 -15.51 -7.67 1.70
C GLN A 446 -14.30 -8.60 1.86
N VAL A 447 -13.98 -8.94 3.10
CA VAL A 447 -12.78 -9.73 3.43
C VAL A 447 -12.98 -11.24 3.29
N PHE A 448 -14.17 -11.70 2.91
CA PHE A 448 -14.40 -13.11 2.60
C PHE A 448 -13.49 -13.58 1.46
N ASN A 449 -13.07 -14.86 1.49
CA ASN A 449 -12.07 -15.45 0.60
C ASN A 449 -10.67 -14.77 0.60
N ASN A 450 -10.41 -13.89 1.56
CA ASN A 450 -9.08 -13.34 1.80
C ASN A 450 -8.61 -13.77 3.19
N SER A 451 -7.31 -13.93 3.35
CA SER A 451 -6.67 -14.02 4.64
C SER A 451 -6.48 -12.63 5.27
N PRO A 452 -6.32 -12.55 6.60
CA PRO A 452 -5.97 -11.29 7.27
C PRO A 452 -4.71 -10.60 6.73
N ASP A 453 -3.68 -11.37 6.34
CA ASP A 453 -2.45 -10.83 5.76
C ASP A 453 -2.70 -10.23 4.36
N GLU A 454 -3.50 -10.89 3.51
CA GLU A 454 -3.85 -10.37 2.17
C GLU A 454 -4.65 -9.07 2.27
N THR A 455 -5.69 -9.03 3.12
CA THR A 455 -6.46 -7.81 3.35
C THR A 455 -5.56 -6.67 3.82
N THR A 456 -4.61 -6.96 4.71
CA THR A 456 -3.65 -5.97 5.20
C THR A 456 -2.77 -5.44 4.07
N PHE A 457 -2.26 -6.31 3.21
CA PHE A 457 -1.45 -5.94 2.06
C PHE A 457 -2.23 -5.05 1.08
N TYR A 458 -3.47 -5.41 0.75
CA TYR A 458 -4.31 -4.60 -0.14
C TYR A 458 -4.57 -3.22 0.46
N ARG A 459 -4.98 -3.15 1.72
CA ARG A 459 -5.23 -1.88 2.42
C ARG A 459 -3.96 -1.02 2.48
N HIS A 460 -2.79 -1.62 2.72
CA HIS A 460 -1.52 -0.90 2.70
C HIS A 460 -1.27 -0.18 1.37
N MET A 461 -1.52 -0.86 0.24
CA MET A 461 -1.32 -0.26 -1.09
C MET A 461 -2.29 0.90 -1.36
N LEU A 462 -3.58 0.75 -1.03
CA LEU A 462 -4.56 1.83 -1.21
C LEU A 462 -4.21 3.10 -0.40
N MET A 463 -3.58 2.94 0.76
CA MET A 463 -3.22 4.07 1.64
C MET A 463 -1.99 4.86 1.17
N ARG A 464 -1.23 4.34 0.20
CA ARG A 464 0.04 4.96 -0.24
C ARG A 464 0.07 5.33 -1.72
N GLU A 465 -0.76 4.73 -2.56
CA GLU A 465 -0.73 4.95 -4.01
C GLU A 465 -1.47 6.21 -4.44
N ASP A 466 -1.13 6.71 -5.63
CA ASP A 466 -1.74 7.93 -6.20
C ASP A 466 -3.20 7.75 -6.63
N LEU A 467 -3.80 8.81 -7.17
CA LEU A 467 -5.18 8.84 -7.66
C LEU A 467 -5.43 7.72 -8.67
N THR A 468 -4.62 7.65 -9.72
CA THR A 468 -4.80 6.73 -10.84
C THR A 468 -4.71 5.28 -10.39
N GLN A 469 -3.67 4.91 -9.63
CA GLN A 469 -3.50 3.54 -9.14
C GLN A 469 -4.59 3.16 -8.12
N SER A 470 -5.05 4.11 -7.29
CA SER A 470 -6.14 3.89 -6.34
C SER A 470 -7.48 3.64 -7.05
N LEU A 471 -7.77 4.34 -8.15
CA LEU A 471 -8.97 4.07 -8.94
C LEU A 471 -8.94 2.68 -9.57
N ILE A 472 -7.81 2.27 -10.14
CA ILE A 472 -7.63 0.90 -10.69
C ILE A 472 -7.87 -0.16 -9.61
N MET A 473 -7.41 0.11 -8.38
CA MET A 473 -7.66 -0.77 -7.23
C MET A 473 -9.14 -0.87 -6.84
N ILE A 474 -9.89 0.24 -6.91
CA ILE A 474 -11.30 0.30 -6.56
C ILE A 474 -12.16 -0.32 -7.67
N GLN A 475 -11.96 0.14 -8.91
CA GLN A 475 -12.64 -0.29 -10.11
C GLN A 475 -11.58 -0.71 -11.16
N PRO A 476 -11.32 -2.02 -11.28
CA PRO A 476 -10.42 -2.55 -12.29
C PRO A 476 -10.75 -2.07 -13.70
N ILE A 477 -9.72 -1.85 -14.50
CA ILE A 477 -9.86 -1.48 -15.92
C ILE A 477 -9.92 -2.76 -16.75
N LEU A 478 -10.77 -2.77 -17.79
CA LEU A 478 -10.91 -3.86 -18.73
C LEU A 478 -10.77 -3.32 -20.16
N TYR A 479 -9.77 -3.79 -20.89
CA TYR A 479 -9.60 -3.50 -22.32
C TYR A 479 -10.03 -4.69 -23.16
N SER A 480 -10.64 -4.42 -24.31
CA SER A 480 -11.07 -5.41 -25.28
C SER A 480 -10.26 -5.29 -26.56
N TYR A 481 -9.74 -6.43 -27.03
CA TYR A 481 -8.96 -6.57 -28.25
C TYR A 481 -9.76 -7.47 -29.20
N SER A 482 -9.97 -6.99 -30.42
CA SER A 482 -10.68 -7.72 -31.46
C SER A 482 -10.10 -7.36 -32.84
N PHE A 483 -10.55 -8.04 -33.89
CA PHE A 483 -10.21 -7.67 -35.26
C PHE A 483 -10.89 -6.36 -35.74
N ASN A 484 -11.91 -5.90 -35.02
CA ASN A 484 -12.81 -4.83 -35.48
C ASN A 484 -12.38 -3.42 -35.02
N GLY A 485 -11.15 -3.23 -34.57
CA GLY A 485 -10.65 -1.93 -34.16
C GLY A 485 -9.43 -2.00 -33.24
N PRO A 486 -8.88 -0.84 -32.86
CA PRO A 486 -7.84 -0.77 -31.83
C PRO A 486 -8.38 -1.21 -30.46
N PRO A 487 -7.48 -1.49 -29.49
CA PRO A 487 -7.90 -1.81 -28.12
C PRO A 487 -8.79 -0.70 -27.53
N GLU A 488 -9.94 -1.08 -26.97
CA GLU A 488 -10.92 -0.14 -26.41
C GLU A 488 -11.24 -0.49 -24.94
N PRO A 489 -11.43 0.51 -24.06
CA PRO A 489 -11.91 0.27 -22.72
C PRO A 489 -13.38 -0.18 -22.78
N VAL A 490 -13.70 -1.27 -22.09
CA VAL A 490 -15.06 -1.82 -21.99
C VAL A 490 -15.54 -1.83 -20.55
N LEU A 491 -16.86 -1.92 -20.36
CA LEU A 491 -17.44 -1.99 -19.02
C LEU A 491 -16.92 -3.23 -18.28
N LEU A 492 -16.65 -3.09 -16.98
CA LEU A 492 -16.29 -4.20 -16.10
C LEU A 492 -17.55 -5.02 -15.78
N ASP A 493 -18.07 -5.71 -16.78
CA ASP A 493 -19.39 -6.34 -16.81
C ASP A 493 -19.34 -7.68 -17.56
N THR A 494 -20.24 -8.60 -17.21
CA THR A 494 -20.35 -9.91 -17.88
C THR A 494 -20.65 -9.80 -19.38
N SER A 495 -21.35 -8.76 -19.80
CA SER A 495 -21.64 -8.50 -21.22
C SER A 495 -20.39 -8.20 -22.06
N SER A 496 -19.28 -7.78 -21.44
CA SER A 496 -18.00 -7.54 -22.13
C SER A 496 -17.23 -8.83 -22.43
N ILE A 497 -17.63 -9.96 -21.84
CA ILE A 497 -16.99 -11.27 -22.05
C ILE A 497 -17.59 -11.92 -23.30
N GLN A 498 -16.93 -11.72 -24.43
CA GLN A 498 -17.35 -12.20 -25.74
C GLN A 498 -16.41 -13.31 -26.27
N PRO A 499 -16.92 -14.28 -27.05
CA PRO A 499 -16.14 -15.43 -27.51
C PRO A 499 -15.05 -15.07 -28.53
N ASP A 500 -15.24 -13.99 -29.29
CA ASP A 500 -14.37 -13.52 -30.38
C ASP A 500 -13.38 -12.42 -29.97
N ARG A 501 -13.24 -12.15 -28.66
CA ARG A 501 -12.39 -11.07 -28.13
C ARG A 501 -11.35 -11.58 -27.14
N ILE A 502 -10.27 -10.82 -26.98
CA ILE A 502 -9.31 -10.96 -25.87
C ILE A 502 -9.53 -9.80 -24.91
N LEU A 503 -9.48 -10.08 -23.61
CA LEU A 503 -9.60 -9.06 -22.58
C LEU A 503 -8.29 -8.91 -21.81
N LEU A 504 -7.87 -7.67 -21.56
CA LEU A 504 -6.80 -7.35 -20.61
C LEU A 504 -7.43 -6.65 -19.40
N MET A 505 -7.43 -7.33 -18.26
CA MET A 505 -7.91 -6.79 -16.98
C MET A 505 -6.72 -6.35 -16.12
N ASP A 506 -6.77 -5.11 -15.67
CA ASP A 506 -5.84 -4.55 -14.70
C ASP A 506 -6.55 -4.26 -13.37
N THR A 507 -6.16 -5.00 -12.33
CA THR A 507 -6.69 -4.87 -10.96
C THR A 507 -5.74 -4.17 -10.01
N PHE A 508 -4.68 -3.52 -10.52
CA PHE A 508 -3.49 -3.09 -9.81
C PHE A 508 -2.62 -4.25 -9.30
N PHE A 509 -3.20 -5.20 -8.57
CA PHE A 509 -2.49 -6.33 -7.95
C PHE A 509 -2.24 -7.50 -8.92
N GLN A 510 -3.08 -7.64 -9.94
CA GLN A 510 -3.00 -8.68 -10.95
C GLN A 510 -3.25 -8.07 -12.33
N ILE A 511 -2.48 -8.54 -13.31
CA ILE A 511 -2.71 -8.31 -14.74
C ILE A 511 -3.15 -9.63 -15.34
N LEU A 512 -4.35 -9.66 -15.92
CA LEU A 512 -4.98 -10.86 -16.42
C LEU A 512 -5.33 -10.70 -17.90
N ILE A 513 -4.82 -11.60 -18.74
CA ILE A 513 -5.25 -11.76 -20.12
C ILE A 513 -6.24 -12.92 -20.17
N PHE A 514 -7.41 -12.66 -20.75
CA PHE A 514 -8.47 -13.63 -20.95
C PHE A 514 -8.76 -13.81 -22.44
N HIS A 515 -8.67 -15.04 -22.93
CA HIS A 515 -9.04 -15.39 -24.30
C HIS A 515 -10.48 -15.93 -24.35
N GLY A 516 -11.33 -15.26 -25.14
CA GLY A 516 -12.68 -15.75 -25.45
C GLY A 516 -12.68 -17.12 -26.14
N GLU A 517 -13.81 -17.81 -26.11
CA GLU A 517 -13.92 -19.21 -26.58
C GLU A 517 -13.37 -19.43 -27.99
N THR A 518 -13.79 -18.61 -28.96
CA THR A 518 -13.35 -18.71 -30.35
C THR A 518 -11.86 -18.41 -30.49
N ILE A 519 -11.37 -17.39 -29.79
CA ILE A 519 -9.94 -17.05 -29.78
C ILE A 519 -9.10 -18.20 -29.19
N ALA A 520 -9.56 -18.80 -28.09
CA ALA A 520 -8.90 -19.93 -27.45
C ALA A 520 -8.83 -21.14 -28.39
N GLN A 521 -9.93 -21.46 -29.08
CA GLN A 521 -9.96 -22.52 -30.08
C GLN A 521 -8.96 -22.27 -31.22
N TRP A 522 -8.91 -21.06 -31.78
CA TRP A 522 -7.92 -20.71 -32.82
C TRP A 522 -6.47 -20.76 -32.32
N ARG A 523 -6.22 -20.33 -31.07
CA ARG A 523 -4.89 -20.44 -30.43
C ARG A 523 -4.45 -21.89 -30.28
N GLN A 524 -5.37 -22.78 -29.89
CA GLN A 524 -5.13 -24.23 -29.75
C GLN A 524 -4.87 -24.91 -31.10
N LEU A 525 -5.57 -24.50 -32.16
CA LEU A 525 -5.34 -24.95 -33.53
C LEU A 525 -4.08 -24.37 -34.17
N LYS A 526 -3.34 -23.52 -33.45
CA LYS A 526 -2.08 -22.89 -33.87
C LYS A 526 -2.19 -22.05 -35.14
N TYR A 527 -3.31 -21.35 -35.32
CA TYR A 527 -3.46 -20.46 -36.48
C TYR A 527 -2.41 -19.36 -36.49
N GLN A 528 -1.93 -18.91 -35.31
CA GLN A 528 -0.88 -17.92 -35.17
C GLN A 528 0.48 -18.32 -35.76
N ASP A 529 0.72 -19.62 -36.01
CA ASP A 529 1.97 -20.11 -36.60
C ASP A 529 1.89 -20.17 -38.14
N MET A 530 0.70 -19.95 -38.73
CA MET A 530 0.47 -20.00 -40.17
C MET A 530 0.67 -18.62 -40.81
N PRO A 531 1.43 -18.51 -41.92
CA PRO A 531 1.69 -17.22 -42.58
C PRO A 531 0.42 -16.47 -43.02
N GLU A 532 -0.67 -17.18 -43.32
CA GLU A 532 -1.94 -16.59 -43.74
C GLU A 532 -2.68 -15.86 -42.61
N TYR A 533 -2.35 -16.13 -41.35
CA TYR A 533 -3.01 -15.60 -40.15
C TYR A 533 -2.09 -14.72 -39.29
N GLU A 534 -1.16 -13.98 -39.91
CA GLU A 534 -0.28 -13.04 -39.20
C GLU A 534 -1.08 -11.98 -38.38
N ASN A 535 -2.27 -11.60 -38.85
CA ASN A 535 -3.19 -10.73 -38.11
C ASN A 535 -3.64 -11.33 -36.77
N PHE A 536 -3.88 -12.64 -36.70
CA PHE A 536 -4.25 -13.33 -35.46
C PHE A 536 -3.08 -13.39 -34.48
N LYS A 537 -1.86 -13.60 -34.99
CA LYS A 537 -0.64 -13.53 -34.19
C LYS A 537 -0.45 -12.14 -33.57
N GLN A 538 -0.66 -11.07 -34.34
CA GLN A 538 -0.64 -9.70 -33.84
C GLN A 538 -1.72 -9.45 -32.77
N LEU A 539 -2.94 -9.96 -32.98
CA LEU A 539 -4.03 -9.86 -32.01
C LEU A 539 -3.68 -10.53 -30.67
N LEU A 540 -3.03 -11.70 -30.69
CA LEU A 540 -2.58 -12.38 -29.47
C LEU A 540 -1.44 -11.64 -28.76
N GLN A 541 -0.56 -10.98 -29.51
CA GLN A 541 0.63 -10.30 -28.97
C GLN A 541 0.29 -8.92 -28.36
N ALA A 542 -0.65 -8.17 -28.94
CA ALA A 542 -1.01 -6.83 -28.48
C ALA A 542 -1.32 -6.71 -26.96
N PRO A 543 -2.19 -7.54 -26.35
CA PRO A 543 -2.45 -7.45 -24.91
C PRO A 543 -1.25 -7.89 -24.06
N VAL A 544 -0.34 -8.72 -24.61
CA VAL A 544 0.90 -9.12 -23.92
C VAL A 544 1.86 -7.94 -23.85
N ASP A 545 2.01 -7.19 -24.94
CA ASP A 545 2.87 -6.00 -24.99
C ASP A 545 2.37 -4.92 -24.03
N ASP A 546 1.07 -4.61 -24.05
CA ASP A 546 0.45 -3.65 -23.11
C ASP A 546 0.60 -4.11 -21.65
N ALA A 547 0.44 -5.41 -21.38
CA ALA A 547 0.68 -5.97 -20.05
C ALA A 547 2.14 -5.81 -19.61
N GLN A 548 3.12 -5.98 -20.50
CA GLN A 548 4.54 -5.81 -20.17
C GLN A 548 4.86 -4.37 -19.77
N ASP A 549 4.28 -3.37 -20.43
CA ASP A 549 4.50 -1.97 -20.10
C ASP A 549 4.03 -1.62 -18.67
N ILE A 550 2.86 -2.16 -18.28
CA ILE A 550 2.35 -2.03 -16.91
C ILE A 550 3.26 -2.79 -15.92
N LEU A 551 3.65 -4.02 -16.27
CA LEU A 551 4.49 -4.87 -15.43
C LEU A 551 5.85 -4.25 -15.15
N GLN A 552 6.43 -3.48 -16.08
CA GLN A 552 7.74 -2.85 -15.94
C GLN A 552 7.76 -1.67 -14.96
N THR A 553 6.66 -0.92 -14.88
CA THR A 553 6.61 0.36 -14.16
C THR A 553 5.99 0.24 -12.76
N ARG A 554 5.03 -0.67 -12.57
CA ARG A 554 4.30 -0.80 -11.31
C ARG A 554 5.15 -1.36 -10.17
N PHE A 555 4.91 -0.82 -8.97
CA PHE A 555 5.46 -1.35 -7.71
C PHE A 555 4.31 -1.62 -6.71
N PRO A 556 4.28 -2.79 -6.05
CA PRO A 556 5.07 -3.98 -6.37
C PRO A 556 4.70 -4.54 -7.75
N MET A 557 5.49 -5.47 -8.29
CA MET A 557 5.14 -6.11 -9.54
C MET A 557 3.82 -6.87 -9.36
N PRO A 558 2.82 -6.69 -10.25
CA PRO A 558 1.57 -7.44 -10.16
C PRO A 558 1.75 -8.89 -10.61
N ARG A 559 0.87 -9.77 -10.14
CA ARG A 559 0.82 -11.15 -10.63
C ARG A 559 0.29 -11.15 -12.06
N TYR A 560 1.05 -11.75 -12.98
CA TYR A 560 0.62 -11.96 -14.36
C TYR A 560 -0.16 -13.27 -14.49
N ILE A 561 -1.29 -13.22 -15.19
CA ILE A 561 -2.21 -14.34 -15.42
C ILE A 561 -2.59 -14.36 -16.90
N ASP A 562 -2.43 -15.52 -17.54
CA ASP A 562 -2.93 -15.80 -18.91
C ASP A 562 -3.90 -16.98 -18.77
N THR A 563 -5.15 -16.77 -19.16
CA THR A 563 -6.23 -17.75 -19.05
C THR A 563 -7.20 -17.63 -20.22
N GLU A 564 -8.07 -18.61 -20.35
CA GLU A 564 -9.07 -18.70 -21.42
C GLU A 564 -10.44 -19.07 -20.87
N GLN A 565 -11.46 -19.02 -21.71
CA GLN A 565 -12.81 -19.49 -21.39
C GLN A 565 -12.77 -20.92 -20.84
N GLY A 566 -13.41 -21.15 -19.69
CA GLY A 566 -13.39 -22.45 -19.00
C GLY A 566 -12.12 -22.73 -18.17
N GLY A 567 -11.09 -21.90 -18.25
CA GLY A 567 -9.86 -22.03 -17.46
C GLY A 567 -10.09 -21.73 -15.97
N SER A 568 -9.39 -22.46 -15.09
CA SER A 568 -9.55 -22.30 -13.62
C SER A 568 -9.17 -20.90 -13.11
N GLN A 569 -8.26 -20.20 -13.78
CA GLN A 569 -7.84 -18.85 -13.42
C GLN A 569 -8.78 -17.76 -13.96
N ALA A 570 -9.72 -18.07 -14.86
CA ALA A 570 -10.75 -17.13 -15.31
C ALA A 570 -11.64 -16.63 -14.15
N ARG A 571 -11.70 -17.36 -13.04
CA ARG A 571 -12.38 -16.93 -11.81
C ARG A 571 -11.91 -15.56 -11.27
N PHE A 572 -10.66 -15.18 -11.53
CA PHE A 572 -10.14 -13.87 -11.14
C PHE A 572 -10.83 -12.73 -11.91
N LEU A 573 -11.18 -12.93 -13.17
CA LEU A 573 -12.01 -12.00 -13.95
C LEU A 573 -13.47 -12.04 -13.48
N LEU A 574 -14.04 -13.24 -13.39
CA LEU A 574 -15.47 -13.43 -13.08
C LEU A 574 -15.87 -12.88 -11.70
N SER A 575 -14.95 -12.89 -10.73
CA SER A 575 -15.19 -12.31 -9.39
C SER A 575 -15.14 -10.78 -9.35
N LYS A 576 -14.64 -10.12 -10.40
CA LYS A 576 -14.49 -8.66 -10.47
C LYS A 576 -15.55 -7.98 -11.34
N VAL A 577 -16.10 -8.69 -12.32
CA VAL A 577 -17.15 -8.16 -13.21
C VAL A 577 -18.48 -7.92 -12.47
N ASN A 578 -19.23 -6.94 -12.96
CA ASN A 578 -20.61 -6.72 -12.58
C ASN A 578 -21.48 -7.89 -13.09
N PRO A 579 -22.26 -8.56 -12.22
CA PRO A 579 -23.12 -9.66 -12.61
C PRO A 579 -24.43 -9.15 -13.24
N SER A 580 -24.35 -8.53 -14.43
CA SER A 580 -25.55 -8.10 -15.17
C SER A 580 -26.34 -9.30 -15.71
N GLN A 581 -25.63 -10.38 -16.05
CA GLN A 581 -26.20 -11.66 -16.44
C GLN A 581 -25.86 -12.72 -15.37
N THR A 582 -26.88 -13.24 -14.71
CA THR A 582 -26.75 -14.30 -13.69
C THR A 582 -27.60 -15.50 -14.04
N HIS A 583 -27.34 -16.62 -13.37
CA HIS A 583 -28.18 -17.83 -13.46
C HIS A 583 -29.68 -17.58 -13.18
N ASN A 584 -30.01 -16.56 -12.38
CA ASN A 584 -31.39 -16.21 -12.03
C ASN A 584 -32.12 -15.45 -13.15
N ASN A 585 -31.41 -14.68 -13.98
CA ASN A 585 -31.99 -13.82 -15.01
C ASN A 585 -31.66 -14.24 -16.45
N MET A 586 -30.96 -15.38 -16.62
CA MET A 586 -30.48 -15.92 -17.91
C MET A 586 -31.60 -16.16 -18.95
N TYR A 587 -32.86 -16.24 -18.51
CA TYR A 587 -34.03 -16.44 -19.37
C TYR A 587 -34.96 -15.22 -19.49
N ALA A 588 -34.64 -14.11 -18.82
CA ALA A 588 -35.53 -12.93 -18.74
C ALA A 588 -35.20 -11.85 -19.79
N TYR A 589 -33.95 -11.74 -20.20
CA TYR A 589 -33.51 -10.90 -21.33
C TYR A 589 -32.99 -11.84 -22.42
N GLY A 590 -33.33 -11.56 -23.69
CA GLY A 590 -32.99 -12.40 -24.84
C GLY A 590 -31.49 -12.73 -24.93
N GLN A 591 -31.14 -13.73 -25.75
CA GLN A 591 -29.80 -14.30 -25.95
C GLN A 591 -28.69 -13.27 -26.32
N ASP A 592 -28.35 -12.34 -25.44
CA ASP A 592 -27.12 -11.56 -25.53
C ASP A 592 -26.00 -12.40 -24.91
N GLY A 593 -25.12 -12.92 -25.77
CA GLY A 593 -24.15 -13.99 -25.51
C GLY A 593 -23.00 -13.66 -24.56
N GLY A 594 -23.28 -13.14 -23.37
CA GLY A 594 -22.33 -13.01 -22.27
C GLY A 594 -22.23 -14.30 -21.43
N ALA A 595 -21.12 -14.45 -20.70
CA ALA A 595 -20.94 -15.56 -19.76
C ALA A 595 -21.67 -15.27 -18.43
N PRO A 596 -22.71 -16.04 -18.05
CA PRO A 596 -23.45 -15.78 -16.82
C PRO A 596 -22.58 -16.04 -15.59
N VAL A 597 -22.58 -15.11 -14.64
CA VAL A 597 -21.86 -15.28 -13.37
C VAL A 597 -22.78 -15.95 -12.34
N LEU A 598 -22.24 -16.98 -11.69
CA LEU A 598 -22.89 -17.66 -10.58
C LEU A 598 -22.66 -16.88 -9.28
N THR A 599 -23.52 -15.91 -8.99
CA THR A 599 -23.49 -15.12 -7.76
C THR A 599 -24.87 -14.61 -7.37
N ASP A 600 -25.07 -14.38 -6.08
CA ASP A 600 -26.23 -13.67 -5.51
C ASP A 600 -25.93 -12.17 -5.27
N ASP A 601 -24.74 -11.71 -5.68
CA ASP A 601 -24.36 -10.30 -5.60
C ASP A 601 -25.32 -9.41 -6.40
N VAL A 602 -25.62 -8.24 -5.84
CA VAL A 602 -26.45 -7.22 -6.47
C VAL A 602 -25.71 -6.60 -7.66
N SER A 603 -26.36 -6.54 -8.83
CA SER A 603 -25.82 -5.89 -10.01
C SER A 603 -25.80 -4.36 -9.86
N LEU A 604 -24.94 -3.68 -10.63
CA LEU A 604 -24.86 -2.23 -10.66
C LEU A 604 -26.21 -1.59 -11.00
N GLN A 605 -26.99 -2.19 -11.90
CA GLN A 605 -28.32 -1.69 -12.25
C GLN A 605 -29.26 -1.69 -11.05
N VAL A 606 -29.37 -2.83 -10.33
CA VAL A 606 -30.24 -2.94 -9.15
C VAL A 606 -29.77 -2.00 -8.04
N PHE A 607 -28.44 -1.87 -7.85
CA PHE A 607 -27.86 -0.91 -6.94
C PHE A 607 -28.27 0.54 -7.28
N MET A 608 -28.18 0.93 -8.56
CA MET A 608 -28.57 2.26 -9.02
C MET A 608 -30.08 2.50 -8.89
N GLU A 609 -30.93 1.51 -9.15
CA GLU A 609 -32.37 1.61 -8.94
C GLU A 609 -32.72 1.86 -7.47
N HIS A 610 -32.07 1.14 -6.55
CA HIS A 610 -32.23 1.35 -5.11
C HIS A 610 -31.73 2.72 -4.67
N LEU A 611 -30.56 3.14 -5.15
CA LEU A 611 -30.01 4.46 -4.87
C LEU A 611 -30.95 5.58 -5.34
N LYS A 612 -31.47 5.49 -6.57
CA LYS A 612 -32.44 6.45 -7.11
C LYS A 612 -33.68 6.53 -6.23
N LYS A 613 -34.28 5.39 -5.86
CA LYS A 613 -35.45 5.34 -4.96
C LYS A 613 -35.19 6.05 -3.63
N LEU A 614 -34.04 5.81 -3.01
CA LEU A 614 -33.68 6.43 -1.73
C LEU A 614 -33.34 7.92 -1.88
N ALA A 615 -32.69 8.31 -2.98
CA ALA A 615 -32.32 9.69 -3.24
C ALA A 615 -33.52 10.61 -3.44
N VAL A 616 -34.59 10.13 -4.09
CA VAL A 616 -35.80 10.94 -4.33
C VAL A 616 -36.82 10.90 -3.19
N SER A 617 -36.63 9.99 -2.23
CA SER A 617 -37.54 9.81 -1.10
C SER A 617 -37.40 10.94 -0.07
N SER A 618 -38.51 11.27 0.59
CA SER A 618 -38.51 12.23 1.70
C SER A 618 -37.58 11.76 2.82
N THR A 619 -36.54 12.54 3.14
CA THR A 619 -35.80 12.39 4.40
C THR A 619 -36.80 12.50 5.55
N THR A 620 -37.02 11.40 6.26
CA THR A 620 -37.71 11.40 7.56
C THR A 620 -36.71 11.73 8.65
#